data_AF-S2E6B4-F1
#
_entry.id   AF-S2E6B4-F1
#
_cell.length_a   1.000
_cell.length_b   1.000
_cell.length_c   1.000
_cell.angle_alpha   90.00
_cell.angle_beta   90.00
_cell.angle_gamma   90.00
#
_symmetry.space_group_name_H-M   'P 1'
#
loop_
_entity.id
_entity.type
_entity.pdbx_description
1 polymer ?
#
loop_
_entity_poly.entity_id
_entity_poly.type
_entity_poly.pdbx_seq_one_letter_code
_entity_poly.pdbx_strand_id
1 'polypeptide(L)'
;MKIIVLSIVGILFSVGLIVPSFAHTTVEVEPYKIEVGWGLEPPIVGIRNDFVFKITEPGDVPGQYKGVPNVFKNLEATAMYGGVSKVIEIDSDPRIGYYFSPVIPTKTGSIMMNLKGDINGIPIDVQIPVEDVESSAVLDFPPTSGSSNQDVTSLKNAISSLQREVSSMKDTPQTNVNGGAAYDFAIFGLSIAAAAIILAIIALIKRK
;
A
#
# COMPACT_ATOMS: atom_id res chain seq x y z
N MET A 1 52.61 4.80 12.72
CA MET A 1 51.92 3.59 12.22
C MET A 1 50.40 3.65 12.36
N LYS A 2 49.82 4.13 13.48
CA LYS A 2 48.36 4.19 13.67
C LYS A 2 47.59 5.12 12.71
N ILE A 3 48.18 6.24 12.28
CA ILE A 3 47.52 7.21 11.39
C ILE A 3 47.41 6.67 9.94
N ILE A 4 48.40 5.92 9.48
CA ILE A 4 48.41 5.31 8.14
C ILE A 4 47.34 4.21 8.02
N VAL A 5 47.11 3.45 9.09
CA VAL A 5 46.07 2.41 9.12
C VAL A 5 44.66 3.01 9.07
N LEU A 6 44.44 4.16 9.72
CA LEU A 6 43.13 4.84 9.69
C LEU A 6 42.81 5.40 8.28
N SER A 7 43.81 5.93 7.58
CA SER A 7 43.66 6.41 6.20
C SER A 7 43.38 5.28 5.20
N ILE A 8 43.93 4.08 5.41
CA ILE A 8 43.66 2.91 4.54
C ILE A 8 42.23 2.37 4.76
N VAL A 9 41.73 2.36 6.00
CA VAL A 9 40.36 1.94 6.29
C VAL A 9 39.33 2.94 5.77
N GLY A 10 39.64 4.25 5.79
CA GLY A 10 38.78 5.28 5.22
C GLY A 10 38.66 5.23 3.69
N ILE A 11 39.73 4.82 2.99
CA ILE A 11 39.73 4.65 1.53
C ILE A 11 38.95 3.39 1.11
N LEU A 12 38.97 2.32 1.91
CA LEU A 12 38.22 1.10 1.61
C LEU A 12 36.68 1.29 1.64
N PHE A 13 36.17 2.30 2.34
CA PHE A 13 34.73 2.60 2.40
C PHE A 13 34.25 3.61 1.34
N SER A 14 35.14 4.21 0.55
CA SER A 14 34.77 5.17 -0.51
C SER A 14 34.50 4.54 -1.88
N VAL A 15 34.69 3.22 -2.03
CA VAL A 15 34.13 2.53 -3.19
C VAL A 15 32.64 2.30 -2.89
N GLY A 16 31.86 3.37 -3.05
CA GLY A 16 30.42 3.25 -3.14
C GLY A 16 30.11 2.16 -4.15
N LEU A 17 29.36 1.15 -3.72
CA LEU A 17 28.81 0.15 -4.61
C LEU A 17 27.92 0.91 -5.61
N ILE A 18 28.48 1.23 -6.77
CA ILE A 18 27.69 1.61 -7.93
C ILE A 18 27.02 0.30 -8.37
N VAL A 19 25.92 -0.06 -7.71
CA VAL A 19 24.98 -1.01 -8.27
C VAL A 19 24.45 -0.32 -9.52
N PRO A 20 24.74 -0.84 -10.72
CA PRO A 20 24.16 -0.25 -11.90
C PRO A 20 22.65 -0.45 -11.81
N SER A 21 21.88 0.64 -11.69
CA SER A 21 20.46 0.60 -12.02
C SER A 21 20.40 0.58 -13.53
N PHE A 22 20.56 -0.60 -14.12
CA PHE A 22 20.16 -0.75 -15.51
C PHE A 22 18.64 -0.60 -15.57
N ALA A 23 18.17 0.05 -16.63
CA ALA A 23 16.77 0.11 -17.03
C ALA A 23 16.16 -1.31 -17.11
N HIS A 24 16.97 -2.27 -17.56
CA HIS A 24 16.64 -3.69 -17.57
C HIS A 24 17.84 -4.54 -17.09
N THR A 25 17.58 -5.63 -16.37
CA THR A 25 18.60 -6.59 -15.97
C THR A 25 18.79 -7.69 -17.02
N THR A 26 20.04 -7.97 -17.40
CA THR A 26 20.40 -9.02 -18.36
C THR A 26 21.06 -10.20 -17.67
N VAL A 27 20.60 -11.40 -17.99
CA VAL A 27 21.22 -12.68 -17.61
C VAL A 27 21.53 -13.48 -18.88
N GLU A 28 22.68 -14.16 -18.89
CA GLU A 28 23.08 -15.03 -19.99
C GLU A 28 22.85 -16.49 -19.61
N VAL A 29 22.09 -17.21 -20.43
CA VAL A 29 21.86 -18.66 -20.33
C VAL A 29 22.00 -19.22 -21.73
N GLU A 30 23.08 -19.96 -22.00
CA GLU A 30 23.48 -20.51 -23.30
C GLU A 30 22.36 -20.68 -24.34
N PRO A 31 22.50 -20.21 -25.59
CA PRO A 31 23.27 -19.06 -26.07
C PRO A 31 22.52 -17.73 -25.86
N TYR A 32 21.51 -17.72 -24.99
CA TYR A 32 20.55 -16.63 -24.85
C TYR A 32 21.05 -15.50 -23.95
N LYS A 33 20.76 -14.28 -24.38
CA LYS A 33 20.72 -13.09 -23.52
C LYS A 33 19.28 -12.78 -23.22
N ILE A 34 18.93 -12.87 -21.94
CA ILE A 34 17.59 -12.65 -21.41
C ILE A 34 17.62 -11.35 -20.63
N GLU A 35 16.98 -10.33 -21.18
CA GLU A 35 16.87 -9.00 -20.62
C GLU A 35 15.43 -8.81 -20.10
N VAL A 36 15.28 -8.39 -18.84
CA VAL A 36 13.99 -8.19 -18.18
C VAL A 36 13.98 -6.83 -17.48
N GLY A 37 12.89 -6.08 -17.63
CA GLY A 37 12.71 -4.81 -16.92
C GLY A 37 11.32 -4.21 -17.09
N TRP A 38 11.21 -2.90 -17.01
CA TRP A 38 9.95 -2.16 -17.13
C TRP A 38 9.77 -1.51 -18.50
N GLY A 39 8.54 -1.47 -19.01
CA GLY A 39 8.22 -0.77 -20.26
C GLY A 39 8.21 0.76 -20.13
N LEU A 40 7.80 1.27 -18.97
CA LEU A 40 7.80 2.68 -18.61
C LEU A 40 8.67 2.91 -17.37
N GLU A 41 9.62 3.84 -17.47
CA GLU A 41 10.59 4.13 -16.42
C GLU A 41 10.54 5.60 -15.95
N PRO A 42 10.64 5.87 -14.63
CA PRO A 42 10.70 4.88 -13.56
C PRO A 42 9.36 4.14 -13.38
N PRO A 43 9.38 2.90 -12.87
CA PRO A 43 8.15 2.18 -12.51
C PRO A 43 7.48 2.84 -11.30
N ILE A 44 6.21 3.23 -11.42
CA ILE A 44 5.48 3.95 -10.37
C ILE A 44 4.28 3.16 -9.86
N VAL A 45 4.12 3.10 -8.53
CA VAL A 45 2.94 2.50 -7.89
C VAL A 45 1.64 3.12 -8.40
N GLY A 46 0.70 2.27 -8.78
CA GLY A 46 -0.65 2.67 -9.20
C GLY A 46 -0.75 3.12 -10.66
N ILE A 47 0.37 3.26 -11.37
CA ILE A 47 0.39 3.59 -12.79
C ILE A 47 0.54 2.29 -13.58
N ARG A 48 -0.33 2.07 -14.58
CA ARG A 48 -0.21 0.92 -15.47
C ARG A 48 1.14 0.94 -16.19
N ASN A 49 1.81 -0.20 -16.19
CA ASN A 49 3.09 -0.43 -16.82
C ASN A 49 3.09 -1.84 -17.45
N ASP A 50 4.22 -2.25 -18.00
CA ASP A 50 4.44 -3.57 -18.55
C ASP A 50 5.78 -4.11 -18.02
N PHE A 51 5.82 -5.40 -17.67
CA PHE A 51 7.10 -6.09 -17.66
C PHE A 51 7.52 -6.34 -19.10
N VAL A 52 8.75 -6.00 -19.46
CA VAL A 52 9.28 -6.25 -20.80
C VAL A 52 10.38 -7.28 -20.76
N PHE A 53 10.40 -8.12 -21.78
CA PHE A 53 11.36 -9.19 -21.94
C PHE A 53 11.97 -9.09 -23.33
N LYS A 54 13.28 -9.24 -23.39
CA LYS A 54 14.00 -9.34 -24.65
C LYS A 54 14.92 -10.55 -24.60
N ILE A 55 14.63 -11.52 -25.45
CA ILE A 55 15.38 -12.76 -25.57
C ILE A 55 16.07 -12.75 -26.91
N THR A 56 17.39 -12.76 -26.87
CA THR A 56 18.24 -12.74 -28.07
C THR A 56 19.30 -13.83 -28.01
N GLU A 57 19.78 -14.25 -29.17
CA GLU A 57 20.91 -15.16 -29.33
C GLU A 57 21.90 -14.58 -30.35
N PRO A 58 23.17 -15.03 -30.38
CA PRO A 58 24.12 -14.64 -31.41
C PRO A 58 23.56 -14.85 -32.83
N GLY A 59 23.69 -13.83 -33.67
CA GLY A 59 23.35 -13.90 -35.09
C GLY A 59 24.46 -14.53 -35.92
N ASP A 60 24.26 -14.54 -37.24
CA ASP A 60 25.22 -15.11 -38.20
C ASP A 60 26.52 -14.29 -38.28
N VAL A 61 26.46 -13.00 -37.93
CA VAL A 61 27.60 -12.08 -37.90
C VAL A 61 28.06 -11.88 -36.45
N PRO A 62 29.36 -12.06 -36.14
CA PRO A 62 29.90 -11.82 -34.80
C PRO A 62 29.54 -10.43 -34.28
N GLY A 63 29.02 -10.37 -33.05
CA GLY A 63 28.58 -9.14 -32.40
C GLY A 63 27.15 -8.69 -32.74
N GLN A 64 26.48 -9.34 -33.70
CA GLN A 64 25.05 -9.17 -33.92
C GLN A 64 24.25 -10.16 -33.08
N TYR A 65 23.07 -9.72 -32.66
CA TYR A 65 22.11 -10.53 -31.92
C TYR A 65 20.80 -10.58 -32.69
N LYS A 66 20.19 -11.76 -32.75
CA LYS A 66 18.86 -11.98 -33.32
C LYS A 66 17.87 -12.29 -32.21
N GLY A 67 16.64 -11.80 -32.36
CA GLY A 67 15.57 -12.12 -31.44
C GLY A 67 15.13 -13.57 -31.57
N VAL A 68 14.80 -14.21 -30.45
CA VAL A 68 14.31 -15.60 -30.42
C VAL A 68 12.78 -15.57 -30.38
N PRO A 69 12.08 -16.09 -31.41
CA PRO A 69 10.62 -16.09 -31.46
C PRO A 69 10.01 -17.21 -30.58
N ASN A 70 8.74 -17.03 -30.20
CA ASN A 70 7.89 -18.05 -29.55
C ASN A 70 8.47 -18.67 -28.26
N VAL A 71 9.27 -17.92 -27.51
CA VAL A 71 9.95 -18.39 -26.28
C VAL A 71 8.96 -18.87 -25.22
N PHE A 72 7.91 -18.09 -24.96
CA PHE A 72 6.93 -18.37 -23.91
C PHE A 72 5.92 -19.48 -24.24
N LYS A 73 6.17 -20.26 -25.31
CA LYS A 73 5.43 -21.49 -25.55
C LYS A 73 5.75 -22.57 -24.51
N ASN A 74 7.02 -22.64 -24.10
CA ASN A 74 7.55 -23.63 -23.15
C ASN A 74 8.27 -22.97 -21.96
N LEU A 75 8.29 -21.65 -21.89
CA LEU A 75 8.88 -20.88 -20.81
C LEU A 75 7.76 -20.18 -20.02
N GLU A 76 7.79 -20.29 -18.70
CA GLU A 76 6.88 -19.59 -17.79
C GLU A 76 7.61 -18.43 -17.10
N ALA A 77 6.92 -17.30 -16.95
CA ALA A 77 7.37 -16.17 -16.17
C ALA A 77 6.51 -16.00 -14.90
N THR A 78 7.17 -15.88 -13.75
CA THR A 78 6.53 -15.63 -12.46
C THR A 78 7.13 -14.40 -11.81
N ALA A 79 6.30 -13.39 -11.57
CA ALA A 79 6.67 -12.21 -10.78
C ALA A 79 6.57 -12.53 -9.27
N MET A 80 7.58 -12.14 -8.51
CA MET A 80 7.69 -12.39 -7.07
C MET A 80 7.95 -11.09 -6.31
N TYR A 81 7.14 -10.82 -5.28
CA TYR A 81 7.27 -9.64 -4.43
C TYR A 81 6.92 -10.00 -2.99
N GLY A 82 7.83 -9.73 -2.05
CA GLY A 82 7.55 -9.85 -0.60
C GLY A 82 6.99 -11.22 -0.16
N GLY A 83 7.41 -12.31 -0.81
CA GLY A 83 6.92 -13.68 -0.55
C GLY A 83 5.63 -14.07 -1.27
N VAL A 84 5.03 -13.17 -2.05
CA VAL A 84 3.90 -13.46 -2.95
C VAL A 84 4.44 -13.72 -4.35
N SER A 85 3.86 -14.69 -5.05
CA SER A 85 4.20 -15.03 -6.43
C SER A 85 2.97 -15.00 -7.32
N LYS A 86 3.14 -14.56 -8.57
CA LYS A 86 2.10 -14.55 -9.59
C LYS A 86 2.69 -14.97 -10.94
N VAL A 87 2.18 -16.05 -11.52
CA VAL A 87 2.42 -16.37 -12.94
C VAL A 87 1.80 -15.26 -13.78
N ILE A 88 2.59 -14.68 -14.68
CA ILE A 88 2.15 -13.58 -15.54
C ILE A 88 1.90 -14.08 -16.96
N GLU A 89 0.87 -13.55 -17.59
CA GLU A 89 0.54 -13.84 -18.98
C GLU A 89 1.42 -12.99 -19.88
N ILE A 90 2.12 -13.62 -20.83
CA ILE A 90 3.06 -12.95 -21.71
C ILE A 90 2.46 -12.78 -23.11
N ASP A 91 2.45 -11.54 -23.57
CA ASP A 91 2.12 -11.16 -24.94
C ASP A 91 3.40 -11.02 -25.79
N SER A 92 3.27 -11.26 -27.09
CA SER A 92 4.37 -11.06 -28.05
C SER A 92 4.33 -9.68 -28.68
N ASP A 93 5.47 -9.01 -28.78
CA ASP A 93 5.64 -7.76 -29.52
C ASP A 93 5.86 -8.06 -31.02
N PRO A 94 5.50 -7.15 -31.94
CA PRO A 94 5.82 -7.31 -33.36
C PRO A 94 7.32 -7.47 -33.67
N ARG A 95 8.19 -6.96 -32.80
CA ARG A 95 9.65 -7.15 -32.88
C ARG A 95 10.00 -8.54 -32.39
N ILE A 96 10.64 -9.32 -33.24
CA ILE A 96 11.07 -10.69 -32.92
C ILE A 96 11.98 -10.68 -31.69
N GLY A 97 11.70 -11.55 -30.72
CA GLY A 97 12.44 -11.67 -29.47
C GLY A 97 12.00 -10.71 -28.36
N TYR A 98 11.04 -9.83 -28.63
CA TYR A 98 10.47 -8.93 -27.64
C TYR A 98 9.10 -9.42 -27.19
N TYR A 99 8.87 -9.34 -25.88
CA TYR A 99 7.64 -9.76 -25.24
C TYR A 99 7.31 -8.81 -24.10
N PHE A 100 6.05 -8.77 -23.71
CA PHE A 100 5.61 -7.92 -22.61
C PHE A 100 4.45 -8.53 -21.83
N SER A 101 4.24 -8.06 -20.60
CA SER A 101 3.10 -8.43 -19.77
C SER A 101 2.57 -7.20 -19.05
N PRO A 102 1.32 -6.78 -19.33
CA PRO A 102 0.71 -5.66 -18.63
C PRO A 102 0.54 -5.90 -17.13
N VAL A 103 0.83 -4.88 -16.33
CA VAL A 103 0.72 -4.93 -14.88
C VAL A 103 0.42 -3.54 -14.29
N ILE A 104 -0.17 -3.51 -13.11
CA ILE A 104 -0.24 -2.32 -12.26
C ILE A 104 0.52 -2.66 -10.98
N PRO A 105 1.72 -2.11 -10.75
CA PRO A 105 2.41 -2.33 -9.50
C PRO A 105 1.64 -1.62 -8.37
N THR A 106 1.41 -2.31 -7.26
CA THR A 106 0.56 -1.82 -6.15
C THR A 106 1.36 -1.48 -4.89
N LYS A 107 2.66 -1.77 -4.91
CA LYS A 107 3.59 -1.58 -3.80
C LYS A 107 4.96 -1.16 -4.35
N THR A 108 5.67 -0.34 -3.58
CA THR A 108 7.04 0.07 -3.88
C THR A 108 8.03 -1.05 -3.57
N GLY A 109 9.20 -1.00 -4.17
CA GLY A 109 10.33 -1.91 -3.90
C GLY A 109 10.53 -2.97 -4.96
N SER A 110 11.46 -3.89 -4.67
CA SER A 110 12.01 -4.83 -5.65
C SER A 110 11.06 -5.95 -6.03
N ILE A 111 11.03 -6.28 -7.32
CA ILE A 111 10.35 -7.44 -7.86
C ILE A 111 11.42 -8.40 -8.40
N MET A 112 11.24 -9.69 -8.17
CA MET A 112 12.06 -10.72 -8.81
C MET A 112 11.23 -11.38 -9.91
N MET A 113 11.82 -11.58 -11.07
CA MET A 113 11.24 -12.33 -12.17
C MET A 113 11.86 -13.72 -12.23
N ASN A 114 11.06 -14.75 -12.00
CA ASN A 114 11.48 -16.13 -12.16
C ASN A 114 11.07 -16.65 -13.53
N LEU A 115 12.04 -17.07 -14.34
CA LEU A 115 11.83 -17.70 -15.64
C LEU A 115 12.18 -19.18 -15.55
N LYS A 116 11.20 -20.04 -15.85
CA LYS A 116 11.37 -21.49 -15.72
C LYS A 116 10.74 -22.25 -16.88
N GLY A 117 11.46 -23.20 -17.46
CA GLY A 117 10.99 -24.00 -18.61
C GLY A 117 12.14 -24.34 -19.55
N ASP A 118 11.87 -24.28 -20.86
CA ASP A 118 12.90 -24.43 -21.89
C ASP A 118 12.75 -23.44 -23.06
N ILE A 119 13.88 -23.11 -23.68
CA ILE A 119 13.94 -22.39 -24.95
C ILE A 119 14.62 -23.30 -25.95
N ASN A 120 13.89 -23.77 -26.95
CA ASN A 120 14.39 -24.71 -27.97
C ASN A 120 15.06 -25.96 -27.36
N GLY A 121 14.53 -26.48 -26.25
CA GLY A 121 15.09 -27.62 -25.54
C GLY A 121 16.23 -27.32 -24.57
N ILE A 122 16.69 -26.07 -24.46
CA ILE A 122 17.67 -25.65 -23.46
C ILE A 122 16.92 -25.26 -22.17
N PRO A 123 17.20 -25.91 -21.03
CA PRO A 123 16.51 -25.63 -19.78
C PRO A 123 16.86 -24.23 -19.28
N ILE A 124 15.84 -23.47 -18.90
CA ILE A 124 15.95 -22.16 -18.26
C ILE A 124 15.38 -22.28 -16.85
N ASP A 125 16.15 -21.87 -15.85
CA ASP A 125 15.70 -21.72 -14.46
C ASP A 125 16.52 -20.58 -13.83
N VAL A 126 16.05 -19.35 -14.02
CA VAL A 126 16.75 -18.13 -13.58
C VAL A 126 15.83 -17.18 -12.85
N GLN A 127 16.37 -16.52 -11.83
CA GLN A 127 15.72 -15.43 -11.11
C GLN A 127 16.45 -14.13 -11.42
N ILE A 128 15.72 -13.17 -12.00
CA ILE A 128 16.26 -11.91 -12.49
C ILE A 128 15.63 -10.79 -11.66
N PRO A 129 16.41 -9.99 -10.92
CA PRO A 129 15.88 -8.82 -10.23
C PRO A 129 15.40 -7.80 -11.27
N VAL A 130 14.25 -7.20 -11.01
CA VAL A 130 13.66 -6.11 -11.77
C VAL A 130 13.76 -4.84 -10.92
N GLU A 131 13.91 -3.68 -11.57
CA GLU A 131 14.11 -2.39 -10.93
C GLU A 131 12.99 -2.09 -9.93
N ASP A 132 13.35 -1.40 -8.84
CA ASP A 132 12.44 -1.10 -7.74
C ASP A 132 11.30 -0.20 -8.20
N VAL A 133 10.08 -0.58 -7.85
CA VAL A 133 8.92 0.30 -8.05
C VAL A 133 9.03 1.50 -7.10
N GLU A 134 8.94 2.70 -7.65
CA GLU A 134 9.00 3.96 -6.93
C GLU A 134 7.61 4.50 -6.54
N SER A 135 7.62 5.46 -5.60
CA SER A 135 6.42 6.18 -5.17
C SER A 135 6.03 7.24 -6.22
N SER A 136 4.75 7.50 -6.41
CA SER A 136 4.30 8.60 -7.28
C SER A 136 4.82 9.97 -6.85
N ALA A 137 5.23 10.13 -5.59
CA ALA A 137 5.82 11.36 -5.06
C ALA A 137 7.07 11.83 -5.83
N VAL A 138 7.78 10.92 -6.52
CA VAL A 138 8.95 11.28 -7.34
C VAL A 138 8.57 12.05 -8.60
N LEU A 139 7.30 11.97 -9.03
CA LEU A 139 6.76 12.69 -10.18
C LEU A 139 6.02 13.98 -9.80
N ASP A 140 5.82 14.25 -8.51
CA ASP A 140 5.05 15.41 -8.07
C ASP A 140 5.77 16.73 -8.40
N PHE A 141 5.04 17.64 -9.04
CA PHE A 141 5.49 19.02 -9.24
C PHE A 141 4.38 20.04 -8.97
N PRO A 142 4.55 20.99 -8.03
CA PRO A 142 5.69 21.09 -7.11
C PRO A 142 5.77 19.85 -6.18
N PRO A 143 6.96 19.50 -5.66
CA PRO A 143 7.12 18.32 -4.84
C PRO A 143 6.19 18.40 -3.63
N THR A 144 5.35 17.39 -3.45
CA THR A 144 4.63 17.23 -2.17
C THR A 144 5.69 16.82 -1.16
N SER A 145 6.32 17.80 -0.52
CA SER A 145 7.17 17.55 0.64
C SER A 145 6.24 16.85 1.63
N GLY A 146 6.40 15.52 1.76
CA GLY A 146 5.33 14.58 2.11
C GLY A 146 4.28 15.19 3.01
N SER A 147 3.03 15.29 2.50
CA SER A 147 1.84 15.89 3.13
C SER A 147 2.21 16.64 4.39
N SER A 148 2.41 17.96 4.26
CA SER A 148 2.80 18.83 5.36
C SER A 148 2.16 18.31 6.65
N ASN A 149 2.95 18.00 7.68
CA ASN A 149 2.40 17.48 8.94
C ASN A 149 1.24 18.35 9.46
N GLN A 150 1.09 19.58 8.98
CA GLN A 150 -0.04 20.46 9.16
C GLN A 150 -1.37 19.89 8.64
N ASP A 151 -1.44 19.23 7.49
CA ASP A 151 -2.70 18.67 6.94
C ASP A 151 -3.17 17.48 7.77
N VAL A 152 -2.26 16.55 8.09
CA VAL A 152 -2.55 15.39 8.96
C VAL A 152 -2.86 15.84 10.38
N THR A 153 -2.18 16.88 10.89
CA THR A 153 -2.48 17.45 12.21
C THR A 153 -3.83 18.15 12.22
N SER A 154 -4.16 18.89 11.16
CA SER A 154 -5.48 19.54 11.02
C SER A 154 -6.59 18.51 10.92
N LEU A 155 -6.37 17.41 10.20
CA LEU A 155 -7.31 16.30 10.10
C LEU A 155 -7.46 15.55 11.43
N LYS A 156 -6.37 15.27 12.15
CA LYS A 156 -6.40 14.70 13.51
C LYS A 156 -7.15 15.61 14.48
N ASN A 157 -6.96 16.92 14.38
CA ASN A 157 -7.65 17.90 15.21
C ASN A 157 -9.16 17.95 14.88
N ALA A 158 -9.52 17.85 13.59
CA ALA A 158 -10.91 17.77 13.15
C ALA A 158 -11.57 16.47 13.64
N ILE A 159 -10.90 15.32 13.50
CA ILE A 159 -11.40 14.01 13.99
C ILE A 159 -11.55 14.03 15.52
N SER A 160 -10.57 14.56 16.25
CA SER A 160 -10.64 14.68 17.71
C SER A 160 -11.79 15.58 18.16
N SER A 161 -12.05 16.65 17.39
CA SER A 161 -13.19 17.55 17.63
C SER A 161 -14.52 16.87 17.36
N LEU A 162 -14.64 16.12 16.25
CA LEU A 162 -15.83 15.31 15.95
C LEU A 162 -16.07 14.24 17.03
N GLN A 163 -15.04 13.53 17.48
CA GLN A 163 -15.17 12.54 18.56
C GLN A 163 -15.69 13.17 19.85
N ARG A 164 -15.20 14.36 20.21
CA ARG A 164 -15.68 15.11 21.36
C ARG A 164 -17.13 15.54 21.18
N GLU A 165 -17.49 16.03 20.01
CA GLU A 165 -18.86 16.44 19.70
C GLU A 165 -19.84 15.26 19.77
N VAL A 166 -19.53 14.14 19.12
CA VAL A 166 -20.33 12.90 19.16
C VAL A 166 -20.45 12.36 20.60
N SER A 167 -19.37 12.41 21.37
CA SER A 167 -19.40 12.01 22.79
C SER A 167 -20.30 12.95 23.60
N SER A 168 -20.23 14.25 23.36
CA SER A 168 -21.07 15.25 24.03
C SER A 168 -22.55 15.18 23.62
N MET A 169 -22.86 14.74 22.40
CA MET A 169 -24.23 14.46 21.98
C MET A 169 -24.78 13.19 22.65
N LYS A 170 -23.93 12.19 22.86
CA LYS A 170 -24.29 10.95 23.57
C LYS A 170 -24.43 11.16 25.08
N ASP A 171 -23.63 12.07 25.64
CA ASP A 171 -23.68 12.51 27.04
C ASP A 171 -24.62 13.68 27.27
N THR A 172 -25.24 14.25 26.22
CA THR A 172 -26.42 15.08 26.41
C THR A 172 -27.41 14.16 27.08
N PRO A 173 -27.74 14.39 28.37
CA PRO A 173 -28.78 13.61 29.00
C PRO A 173 -29.95 13.75 28.05
N GLN A 174 -30.59 12.63 27.65
CA GLN A 174 -32.03 12.71 27.45
C GLN A 174 -32.49 13.59 28.59
N THR A 175 -33.05 14.76 28.26
CA THR A 175 -33.70 15.60 29.23
C THR A 175 -34.74 14.68 29.84
N ASN A 176 -34.32 14.00 30.89
CA ASN A 176 -35.16 13.26 31.78
C ASN A 176 -35.85 14.45 32.39
N VAL A 177 -36.99 14.79 31.78
CA VAL A 177 -37.89 15.80 32.27
C VAL A 177 -38.30 15.21 33.61
N ASN A 178 -37.48 15.45 34.63
CA ASN A 178 -37.75 15.21 36.05
C ASN A 178 -38.91 16.13 36.51
N GLY A 179 -39.69 16.68 35.58
CA GLY A 179 -41.08 17.03 35.77
C GLY A 179 -42.01 15.82 35.94
N GLY A 180 -41.56 14.57 35.82
CA GLY A 180 -42.35 13.42 36.29
C GLY A 180 -42.36 13.34 37.82
N ALA A 181 -41.20 13.04 38.41
CA ALA A 181 -41.08 12.79 39.85
C ALA A 181 -41.45 14.00 40.72
N ALA A 182 -41.12 15.23 40.31
CA ALA A 182 -41.47 16.43 41.07
C ALA A 182 -42.98 16.74 41.04
N TYR A 183 -43.64 16.50 39.90
CA TYR A 183 -45.09 16.67 39.79
C TYR A 183 -45.85 15.55 40.50
N ASP A 184 -45.35 14.31 40.44
CA ASP A 184 -45.93 13.18 41.17
C ASP A 184 -45.85 13.40 42.69
N PHE A 185 -44.73 13.92 43.20
CA PHE A 185 -44.61 14.29 44.62
C PHE A 185 -45.54 15.44 45.02
N ALA A 186 -45.69 16.45 44.14
CA ALA A 186 -46.60 17.57 44.39
C ALA A 186 -48.07 17.11 44.44
N ILE A 187 -48.48 16.25 43.51
CA ILE A 187 -49.83 15.67 43.45
C ILE A 187 -50.09 14.77 44.66
N PHE A 188 -49.12 13.93 45.02
CA PHE A 188 -49.23 13.05 46.19
C PHE A 188 -49.37 13.86 47.50
N GLY A 189 -48.55 14.91 47.69
CA GLY A 189 -48.65 15.81 48.84
C GLY A 189 -50.00 16.53 48.92
N LEU A 190 -50.52 17.00 47.78
CA LEU A 190 -51.83 17.68 47.73
C LEU A 190 -52.98 16.72 48.08
N SER A 191 -52.89 15.46 47.62
CA SER A 191 -53.91 14.45 47.89
C SER A 191 -53.97 14.02 49.37
N ILE A 192 -52.82 13.93 50.04
CA ILE A 192 -52.75 13.68 51.49
C ILE A 192 -53.36 14.85 52.27
N ALA A 193 -53.05 16.09 51.88
CA ALA A 193 -53.60 17.27 52.52
C ALA A 193 -55.14 17.32 52.40
N ALA A 194 -55.68 17.00 51.21
CA ALA A 194 -57.12 16.92 51.00
C ALA A 194 -57.77 15.83 51.87
N ALA A 195 -57.16 14.64 51.93
CA ALA A 195 -57.65 13.54 52.77
C ALA A 195 -57.65 13.89 54.26
N ALA A 196 -56.61 14.57 54.75
CA ALA A 196 -56.51 15.01 56.13
C ALA A 196 -57.61 16.03 56.50
N ILE A 197 -57.92 16.96 55.59
CA ILE A 197 -59.00 17.95 55.78
C ILE A 197 -60.36 17.24 55.85
N ILE A 198 -60.63 16.28 54.97
CA ILE A 198 -61.88 15.52 54.96
C ILE A 198 -62.05 14.74 56.28
N LEU A 199 -60.99 14.05 56.73
CA LEU A 199 -61.01 13.31 58.00
C LEU A 199 -61.22 14.24 59.20
N ALA A 200 -60.62 15.43 59.20
CA ALA A 200 -60.82 16.43 60.25
C ALA A 200 -62.27 16.93 60.30
N ILE A 201 -62.90 17.16 59.15
CA ILE A 201 -64.31 17.56 59.05
C ILE A 201 -65.22 16.44 59.58
N ILE A 202 -64.98 15.18 59.17
CA ILE A 202 -65.76 14.03 59.65
C ILE A 202 -65.62 13.88 61.17
N ALA A 203 -64.42 14.03 61.72
CA ALA A 203 -64.18 13.97 63.16
C ALA A 203 -64.92 15.07 63.93
N LEU A 204 -65.03 16.27 63.36
CA LEU A 204 -65.78 17.39 63.92
C LEU A 204 -67.30 17.14 63.91
N ILE A 205 -67.83 16.54 62.83
CA ILE A 205 -69.26 16.22 62.72
C ILE A 205 -69.64 15.10 63.69
N LYS A 206 -68.79 14.07 63.86
CA LYS A 206 -69.04 12.91 64.73
C LYS A 206 -68.87 13.21 66.23
N ARG A 207 -68.39 14.40 66.59
CA ARG A 207 -68.18 14.86 67.98
C ARG A 207 -69.38 15.63 68.55
N LYS A 208 -70.43 15.87 67.76
CA LYS A 208 -71.76 16.26 68.25
C LYS A 208 -72.62 15.02 68.47
#